data_AF-A0A920JY82-F1
#
_entry.id   AF-A0A920JY82-F1
#
_cell.length_a   1.000
_cell.length_b   1.000
_cell.length_c   1.000
_cell.angle_alpha   90.00
_cell.angle_beta   90.00
_cell.angle_gamma   90.00
#
_symmetry.space_group_name_H-M   'P 1'
#
loop_
_entity.id
_entity.type
_entity.pdbx_description
1 polymer ?
#
loop_
_entity_poly.entity_id
_entity_poly.type
_entity_poly.pdbx_seq_one_letter_code
_entity_poly.pdbx_strand_id
1 'polypeptide(L)' 'MKRKLNELLAHHTGQSVDKITEDTERDNFMDAEESKVYGLIDEVLDKRK' A
#
# COMPACT_ATOMS: atom_id res chain seq x y z
N MET A 1 9.95 9.68 13.06
CA MET A 1 10.33 9.08 11.75
C MET A 1 9.15 8.42 11.04
N LYS A 2 8.28 7.65 11.74
CA LYS A 2 7.11 6.97 11.13
C LYS A 2 6.15 7.89 10.35
N ARG A 3 5.84 9.09 10.87
CA ARG A 3 4.86 10.00 10.25
C ARG A 3 5.17 10.40 8.80
N LYS A 4 6.44 10.74 8.50
CA LYS A 4 6.85 11.19 7.16
C LYS A 4 6.79 10.04 6.13
N LEU A 5 7.03 8.81 6.57
CA LEU A 5 6.88 7.62 5.74
C LEU A 5 5.40 7.36 5.43
N ASN A 6 4.53 7.46 6.44
CA ASN A 6 3.09 7.26 6.27
C ASN A 6 2.46 8.33 5.37
N GLU A 7 2.90 9.59 5.48
CA GLU A 7 2.49 10.68 4.57
C GLU A 7 2.90 10.41 3.12
N LEU A 8 4.11 9.88 2.89
CA LEU A 8 4.59 9.53 1.55
C LEU A 8 3.82 8.34 0.97
N LEU A 9 3.60 7.30 1.77
CA LEU A 9 2.82 6.13 1.38
C LEU A 9 1.39 6.54 1.02
N ALA A 10 0.72 7.32 1.88
CA ALA A 10 -0.61 7.86 1.63
C ALA A 10 -0.69 8.65 0.30
N HIS A 11 0.32 9.45 0.00
CA HIS A 11 0.36 10.22 -1.24
C HIS A 11 0.43 9.35 -2.50
N HIS A 12 1.23 8.26 -2.46
CA HIS A 12 1.40 7.38 -3.62
C HIS A 12 0.29 6.34 -3.76
N THR A 13 -0.28 5.86 -2.65
CA THR A 13 -1.37 4.86 -2.68
C THR A 13 -2.76 5.49 -2.80
N GLY A 14 -2.87 6.81 -2.60
CA GLY A 14 -4.16 7.51 -2.53
C GLY A 14 -4.97 7.20 -1.27
N GLN A 15 -4.38 6.51 -0.29
CA GLN A 15 -5.01 6.21 0.99
C GLN A 15 -4.84 7.37 1.97
N SER A 16 -5.65 7.41 3.03
CA SER A 16 -5.45 8.38 4.10
C SER A 16 -4.26 8.02 4.98
N VAL A 17 -3.62 9.03 5.58
CA VAL A 17 -2.50 8.84 6.52
C VAL A 17 -2.94 8.00 7.73
N ASP A 18 -4.18 8.16 8.18
CA ASP A 18 -4.75 7.39 9.30
C ASP A 18 -4.84 5.90 8.95
N LYS A 19 -5.34 5.58 7.76
CA LYS A 19 -5.44 4.20 7.28
C LYS A 19 -4.06 3.54 7.13
N ILE A 20 -3.11 4.26 6.53
CA ILE A 20 -1.72 3.78 6.44
C ILE A 20 -1.13 3.57 7.84
N THR A 21 -1.46 4.41 8.81
CA THR A 21 -0.92 4.30 10.17
C THR A 21 -1.45 3.06 10.90
N GLU A 22 -2.74 2.76 10.74
CA GLU A 22 -3.36 1.53 11.25
C GLU A 22 -2.80 0.28 10.54
N ASP A 23 -2.73 0.32 9.21
CA ASP A 23 -2.23 -0.79 8.39
C ASP A 23 -0.72 -1.05 8.57
N THR A 24 0.05 -0.04 8.99
CA THR A 24 1.50 -0.16 9.28
C THR A 24 1.82 -0.34 10.76
N GLU A 25 0.80 -0.40 11.63
CA GLU A 25 1.00 -0.69 13.06
C GLU A 25 1.48 -2.14 13.26
N ARG A 26 1.04 -3.05 12.39
CA ARG A 26 1.46 -4.45 12.33
C ARG A 26 1.82 -4.84 10.89
N ASP A 27 2.43 -6.01 10.75
CA ASP A 27 2.67 -6.59 9.43
C ASP A 27 1.32 -6.91 8.77
N ASN A 28 0.96 -6.11 7.75
CA ASN A 28 -0.21 -6.33 6.91
C ASN A 28 0.25 -6.87 5.55
N PHE A 29 0.14 -8.19 5.38
CA PHE A 29 0.47 -8.85 4.12
C PHE A 29 -0.74 -8.82 3.20
N MET A 30 -0.56 -8.28 2.01
CA MET A 30 -1.56 -8.21 0.96
C MET A 30 -1.16 -9.13 -0.17
N ASP A 31 -2.14 -9.79 -0.79
CA ASP A 31 -1.92 -10.47 -2.06
C ASP A 31 -1.73 -9.47 -3.21
N ALA A 32 -1.47 -9.98 -4.40
CA ALA A 32 -1.19 -9.14 -5.56
C ALA A 32 -2.41 -8.30 -5.97
N GLU A 33 -3.62 -8.86 -5.87
CA GLU A 33 -4.86 -8.17 -6.24
C GLU A 33 -5.20 -7.09 -5.20
N GLU A 34 -5.07 -7.41 -3.92
CA GLU A 34 -5.21 -6.51 -2.78
C GLU A 34 -4.21 -5.35 -2.88
N SER A 35 -2.95 -5.64 -3.20
CA SER A 35 -1.92 -4.62 -3.39
C SER A 35 -2.26 -3.65 -4.53
N LYS A 36 -2.88 -4.15 -5.60
CA LYS A 36 -3.35 -3.32 -6.71
C LYS A 36 -4.51 -2.44 -6.29
N VAL A 37 -5.53 -3.00 -5.63
CA VAL A 37 -6.68 -2.24 -5.12
C VAL A 37 -6.26 -1.20 -4.07
N TYR A 38 -5.26 -1.53 -3.26
CA TYR A 38 -4.71 -0.62 -2.26
C TYR A 38 -3.96 0.57 -2.91
N GLY A 39 -3.54 0.43 -4.17
CA GLY A 39 -2.75 1.44 -4.88
C GLY A 39 -1.25 1.31 -4.64
N LEU A 40 -0.77 0.15 -4.17
CA LEU A 40 0.67 -0.13 -4.03
C LEU A 40 1.33 -0.48 -5.36
N ILE A 41 0.57 -1.06 -6.29
CA ILE A 41 1.03 -1.47 -7.63
C ILE A 41 -0.05 -1.16 -8.67
N ASP A 42 0.35 -0.89 -9.91
CA ASP A 42 -0.60 -0.55 -10.99
C ASP A 42 -1.27 -1.78 -11.62
N GLU A 43 -0.52 -2.87 -11.80
CA GLU A 43 -0.99 -4.07 -12.49
C GLU A 43 -0.29 -5.35 -11.98
N VAL A 44 -1.04 -6.46 -11.95
CA VAL A 44 -0.53 -7.81 -11.65
C VAL A 44 -0.29 -8.54 -12.97
N LEU A 45 0.93 -9.02 -13.19
CA LEU A 45 1.31 -9.74 -14.41
C LEU A 45 1.14 -11.25 -14.23
N ASP A 46 0.04 -11.82 -14.73
CA ASP A 46 -0.26 -13.26 -14.60
C ASP A 46 0.42 -14.16 -15.64
N LYS A 47 1.13 -13.59 -16.62
CA LYS A 47 1.81 -14.36 -17.67
C LYS A 47 3.28 -14.02 -17.75
N ARG A 48 4.13 -14.98 -17.35
CA ARG A 48 5.51 -15.06 -17.85
C ARG A 48 5.46 -15.46 -19.32
N LYS A 49 5.78 -14.51 -20.19
CA LYS A 49 6.06 -14.77 -21.60
C LYS A 49 7.41 -15.46 -21.76
#